data_AF-A0A1H2RY72-F1
#
_entry.id   AF-A0A1H2RY72-F1
#
_cell.length_a   1.000
_cell.length_b   1.000
_cell.length_c   1.000
_cell.angle_alpha   90.00
_cell.angle_beta   90.00
_cell.angle_gamma   90.00
#
_symmetry.space_group_name_H-M   'P 1'
#
loop_
_entity.id
_entity.type
_entity.pdbx_description
1 polymer ?
#
loop_
_entity_poly.entity_id
_entity_poly.type
_entity_poly.pdbx_seq_one_letter_code
_entity_poly.pdbx_strand_id
1 'polypeptide(L)' 'MTTVTQLYRHPLKSHGREELDHIAPSTGQSMPWNQTWAVAHGTVPLDETEWSHCANLSTGSKAPLV' A
#
# COMPACT_ATOMS: atom_id res chain seq x y z
N MET A 1 -0.78 23.06 -21.19
CA MET A 1 -0.14 21.74 -21.00
C MET A 1 -0.20 21.41 -19.54
N THR A 2 -0.57 20.17 -19.20
CA THR A 2 -0.63 19.70 -17.81
C THR A 2 0.60 18.84 -17.53
N THR A 3 1.27 19.10 -16.42
CA THR A 3 2.45 18.34 -15.98
C THR A 3 2.15 17.63 -14.67
N VAL A 4 2.79 16.49 -14.47
CA VAL A 4 2.82 15.82 -13.16
C VAL A 4 3.78 16.58 -12.28
N THR A 5 3.32 17.06 -11.12
CA THR A 5 4.15 17.79 -10.16
C THR A 5 4.80 16.87 -9.14
N GLN A 6 4.12 15.80 -8.77
CA GLN A 6 4.58 14.80 -7.80
C GLN A 6 3.98 13.44 -8.16
N LEU A 7 4.75 12.39 -7.90
CA LEU A 7 4.32 11.01 -8.08
C LEU A 7 4.61 10.25 -6.79
N TYR A 8 3.61 9.56 -6.27
CA TYR A 8 3.73 8.80 -5.03
C TYR A 8 3.28 7.36 -5.21
N ARG A 9 3.97 6.46 -4.51
CA ARG A 9 3.61 5.06 -4.31
C ARG A 9 3.31 4.81 -2.84
N HIS A 10 2.43 3.84 -2.55
CA HIS A 10 2.13 3.40 -1.18
C HIS A 10 2.49 1.91 -1.04
N PRO A 11 3.76 1.55 -0.80
CA PRO A 11 4.16 0.14 -0.84
C PRO A 11 3.50 -0.69 0.26
N LEU A 12 3.25 -0.06 1.41
CA LEU A 12 2.54 -0.65 2.54
C LEU A 12 1.09 -0.16 2.55
N LYS A 13 0.15 -1.09 2.61
CA LYS A 13 -1.28 -0.82 2.68
C LYS A 13 -1.59 0.11 3.85
N SER A 14 -2.13 1.29 3.55
CA SER A 14 -2.52 2.31 4.53
C SER A 14 -1.39 2.93 5.36
N HIS A 15 -0.12 2.76 4.97
CA HIS A 15 1.02 3.28 5.72
C HIS A 15 2.04 3.98 4.81
N GLY A 16 2.38 5.21 5.18
CA GLY A 16 3.43 5.99 4.52
C GLY A 16 3.16 6.26 3.04
N ARG A 17 4.12 6.90 2.40
CA ARG A 17 4.21 7.07 0.96
C ARG A 17 5.67 7.20 0.57
N GLU A 18 5.97 6.83 -0.65
CA GLU A 18 7.28 6.96 -1.27
C GLU A 18 7.14 7.87 -2.48
N GLU A 19 7.95 8.92 -2.55
CA GLU A 19 8.02 9.79 -3.72
C GLU A 19 8.83 9.10 -4.82
N LEU A 20 8.36 9.21 -6.06
CA LEU A 20 9.00 8.61 -7.22
C LEU A 20 9.28 9.68 -8.27
N ASP A 21 10.46 9.62 -8.88
CA ASP A 21 10.79 10.46 -10.02
C ASP A 21 10.18 9.91 -11.32
N HIS A 22 10.09 8.58 -11.43
CA HIS A 22 9.63 7.89 -12.64
C HIS A 22 9.04 6.52 -12.32
N ILE A 23 8.14 6.05 -13.20
CA ILE A 23 7.62 4.67 -13.19
C ILE A 23 7.52 4.15 -14.63
N ALA A 24 7.56 2.83 -14.78
CA ALA A 24 7.27 2.14 -16.03
C ALA A 24 5.92 1.39 -15.89
N PRO A 25 4.78 2.01 -16.24
CA PRO A 25 3.48 1.35 -16.15
C PRO A 25 3.28 0.36 -17.30
N SER A 26 2.59 -0.73 -17.01
CA SER A 26 2.14 -1.71 -18.01
C SER A 26 0.63 -1.59 -18.19
N THR A 27 0.16 -1.58 -19.43
CA THR A 27 -1.28 -1.48 -19.74
C THR A 27 -2.07 -2.58 -19.04
N GLY A 28 -3.16 -2.20 -18.37
CA GLY A 28 -4.04 -3.12 -17.64
C GLY A 28 -3.49 -3.61 -16.30
N GLN A 29 -2.31 -3.13 -15.87
CA GLN A 29 -1.72 -3.46 -14.58
C GLN A 29 -1.77 -2.28 -13.61
N SER A 30 -1.76 -2.59 -12.32
CA SER A 30 -1.55 -1.58 -11.27
C SER A 30 -0.13 -1.01 -11.33
N MET A 31 0.08 0.13 -10.68
CA MET A 31 1.41 0.69 -10.49
C MET A 31 2.33 -0.35 -9.81
N PRO A 32 3.54 -0.58 -10.35
CA PRO A 32 4.48 -1.52 -9.76
C PRO A 32 4.74 -1.23 -8.28
N TRP A 33 4.63 -2.27 -7.47
CA TRP A 33 4.83 -2.25 -6.02
C TRP A 33 3.83 -1.42 -5.20
N ASN A 34 2.71 -0.99 -5.80
CA ASN A 34 1.70 -0.25 -5.06
C ASN A 34 0.88 -1.20 -4.18
N GLN A 35 0.85 -0.93 -2.88
CA GLN A 35 0.18 -1.69 -1.82
C GLN A 35 0.57 -3.18 -1.77
N THR A 36 1.81 -3.50 -2.13
CA THR A 36 2.31 -4.89 -2.17
C THR A 36 2.44 -5.53 -0.80
N TRP A 37 2.62 -4.74 0.26
CA TRP A 37 2.79 -5.24 1.61
C TRP A 37 1.68 -4.75 2.55
N ALA A 38 1.45 -5.47 3.63
CA ALA A 38 0.61 -5.02 4.72
C ALA A 38 1.16 -5.53 6.05
N VAL A 39 0.81 -4.83 7.13
CA VAL A 39 1.18 -5.22 8.48
C VAL A 39 0.02 -5.99 9.08
N ALA A 40 0.29 -7.20 9.55
CA ALA A 40 -0.68 -8.00 10.29
C ALA A 40 -0.88 -7.45 11.70
N HIS A 41 -2.12 -7.53 12.22
CA HIS A 41 -2.38 -7.24 13.62
C HIS A 41 -2.17 -8.50 14.48
N GLY A 42 -1.54 -8.33 15.65
CA GLY A 42 -0.84 -9.38 16.41
C GLY A 42 -1.64 -10.54 17.00
N THR A 43 -2.90 -10.75 16.62
CA THR A 43 -3.75 -11.84 17.15
C THR A 43 -4.61 -12.53 16.10
N VAL A 44 -4.53 -12.12 14.83
CA VAL A 44 -5.47 -12.60 13.80
C VAL A 44 -4.79 -13.63 12.91
N PRO A 45 -5.42 -14.80 12.65
CA PRO A 45 -4.89 -15.75 11.69
C PRO A 45 -4.76 -15.07 10.32
N LEU A 46 -3.60 -15.25 9.71
CA LEU A 46 -3.33 -14.82 8.35
C LEU A 46 -3.31 -16.04 7.46
N ASP A 47 -3.88 -15.88 6.28
CA ASP A 47 -3.57 -16.73 5.16
C ASP A 47 -2.16 -16.40 4.66
N GLU A 48 -1.29 -17.40 4.58
CA GLU A 48 0.09 -17.26 4.07
C GLU A 48 0.18 -17.44 2.54
N THR A 49 -0.91 -17.85 1.90
CA THR A 49 -1.01 -18.12 0.46
C THR A 49 -1.73 -17.01 -0.31
N GLU A 50 -2.65 -16.29 0.34
CA GLU A 50 -3.45 -15.23 -0.27
C GLU A 50 -3.61 -14.00 0.64
N TRP A 51 -4.12 -12.92 0.05
CA TRP A 51 -4.43 -11.71 0.81
C TRP A 51 -5.54 -11.95 1.82
N SER A 52 -5.19 -11.84 3.10
CA SER A 52 -6.14 -11.89 4.20
C SER A 52 -7.13 -10.72 4.19
N HIS A 53 -8.29 -10.93 4.81
CA HIS A 53 -9.35 -9.91 4.90
C HIS A 53 -8.82 -8.59 5.50
N CYS A 54 -9.23 -7.44 4.96
CA CYS A 54 -8.67 -6.13 5.35
C CYS A 54 -8.88 -5.78 6.83
N ALA A 55 -9.87 -6.39 7.49
CA ALA A 55 -10.09 -6.28 8.93
C ALA A 55 -8.88 -6.77 9.75
N ASN A 56 -8.15 -7.76 9.24
CA ASN A 56 -7.03 -8.44 9.91
C ASN A 56 -5.70 -7.68 9.76
N LEU A 57 -5.69 -6.64 8.91
CA LEU A 57 -4.52 -5.84 8.61
C LEU A 57 -4.58 -4.51 9.38
N SER A 58 -3.41 -4.05 9.82
CA SER A 58 -3.24 -2.74 10.42
C SER A 58 -3.58 -1.64 9.40
N THR A 59 -4.16 -0.56 9.88
CA THR A 59 -4.34 0.68 9.13
C THR A 59 -4.04 1.85 10.05
N GLY A 60 -3.43 2.92 9.54
CA GLY A 60 -3.08 4.09 10.36
C GLY A 60 -4.25 4.70 11.13
N SER A 61 -5.48 4.57 10.61
CA SER A 61 -6.72 5.02 11.28
C SER A 61 -7.17 4.14 12.45
N LYS A 62 -6.75 2.87 12.52
CA LYS A 62 -7.12 1.94 13.62
C LYS A 62 -6.28 2.16 14.87
N ALA A 63 -5.10 2.77 14.74
CA ALA A 63 -4.19 3.09 15.84
C ALA A 63 -3.50 4.44 15.59
N PRO A 64 -4.24 5.55 15.60
CA PRO A 64 -3.64 6.87 15.42
C PRO A 64 -2.71 7.16 16.61
N LEU A 65 -1.50 7.65 16.31
CA LEU A 65 -0.67 8.30 17.32
C LEU A 65 -1.37 9.62 17.69
N VAL A 66 -1.74 9.74 18.97
CA VAL A 66 -2.21 11.00 19.57
C VAL A 66 -1.03 11.93 19.81
#